data_AF-A0A1I2QZZ7-F1
#
_entry.id   AF-A0A1I2QZZ7-F1
#
_cell.length_a   1.000
_cell.length_b   1.000
_cell.length_c   1.000
_cell.angle_alpha   90.00
_cell.angle_beta   90.00
_cell.angle_gamma   90.00
#
_symmetry.space_group_name_H-M   'P 1'
#
loop_
_entity.id
_entity.type
_entity.pdbx_description
1 polymer ?
#
loop_
_entity_poly.entity_id
_entity_poly.type
_entity_poly.pdbx_seq_one_letter_code
_entity_poly.pdbx_strand_id
1 'polypeptide(L)' 'MLQFSVYSRICNGEDGVQKHMKRLKENLPPVSGAIRSMKITEKQFENMDILLGEDTPEERLGSNKTDFF' A
#
# COMPACT_ATOMS: atom_id res chain seq x y z
N MET A 1 4.50 -1.02 7.45
CA MET A 1 5.11 -1.73 6.31
C MET A 1 4.53 -3.13 6.34
N LEU A 2 4.02 -3.68 5.23
CA LEU A 2 3.24 -4.93 5.27
C LEU A 2 4.15 -6.14 5.53
N GLN A 3 5.20 -6.27 4.72
CA GLN A 3 6.19 -7.32 4.80
C GLN A 3 7.52 -6.78 4.24
N PHE A 4 8.63 -7.50 4.44
CA PHE A 4 9.86 -7.23 3.71
C PHE A 4 9.59 -7.12 2.21
N SER A 5 10.02 -6.00 1.61
CA SER A 5 9.81 -5.66 0.19
C SER A 5 8.34 -5.50 -0.26
N VAL A 6 7.37 -5.42 0.65
CA VAL A 6 5.96 -5.15 0.32
C VAL A 6 5.45 -3.95 1.12
N TYR A 7 5.02 -2.92 0.39
CA TYR A 7 4.58 -1.65 0.95
C TYR A 7 3.13 -1.37 0.54
N SER A 8 2.34 -0.88 1.50
CA SER A 8 0.96 -0.47 1.29
C SER A 8 0.79 1.00 1.63
N ARG A 9 -0.16 1.66 0.96
CA ARG A 9 -0.57 3.05 1.22
C ARG A 9 -2.07 3.16 1.06
N ILE A 10 -2.72 3.79 2.04
CA ILE A 10 -4.14 4.11 1.97
C ILE A 10 -4.30 5.34 1.07
N CYS A 11 -5.22 5.28 0.13
CA CYS A 11 -5.51 6.39 -0.79
C CYS A 11 -6.99 6.77 -0.65
N ASN A 12 -7.25 8.05 -0.39
CA ASN A 12 -8.59 8.59 -0.31
C ASN A 12 -9.15 8.80 -1.73
N GLY A 13 -9.79 7.76 -2.26
CA GLY A 13 -10.40 7.78 -3.59
C GLY A 13 -9.40 7.71 -4.76
N GLU A 14 -9.95 7.77 -5.98
CA GLU A 14 -9.17 7.57 -7.20
C GLU A 14 -8.14 8.67 -7.45
N ASP A 15 -8.47 9.93 -7.14
CA ASP A 15 -7.57 11.07 -7.33
C ASP A 15 -6.29 10.93 -6.50
N GLY A 16 -6.43 10.43 -5.26
CA GLY A 16 -5.29 10.12 -4.40
C GLY A 16 -4.40 9.04 -5.02
N VAL A 17 -5.00 7.97 -5.53
CA VAL A 17 -4.26 6.90 -6.22
C VAL A 17 -3.50 7.45 -7.42
N GLN A 18 -4.15 8.22 -8.29
CA GLN A 18 -3.53 8.75 -9.51
C GLN A 18 -2.38 9.72 -9.17
N LYS A 19 -2.56 10.59 -8.17
CA LYS A 19 -1.52 11.50 -7.67
C LYS A 19 -0.29 10.73 -7.21
N HIS A 20 -0.46 9.68 -6.40
CA HIS A 20 0.65 8.90 -5.89
C HIS A 20 1.30 8.02 -6.97
N MET A 21 0.52 7.44 -7.88
CA MET A 21 1.05 6.69 -9.02
C MET A 21 1.88 7.56 -9.96
N LYS A 22 1.46 8.81 -10.20
CA LYS A 22 2.26 9.77 -10.97
C LYS A 22 3.61 10.04 -10.29
N ARG A 23 3.60 10.34 -8.99
CA ARG A 23 4.84 10.56 -8.20
C ARG A 23 5.77 9.35 -8.22
N LEU A 24 5.22 8.13 -8.10
CA LEU A 24 6.02 6.90 -8.17
C LEU A 24 6.70 6.74 -9.53
N LYS A 25 5.98 7.00 -10.63
CA LYS A 25 6.53 6.95 -11.99
C LYS A 25 7.64 7.98 -12.20
N GLU A 26 7.50 9.16 -11.64
CA GLU A 26 8.50 10.24 -11.73
C GLU A 26 9.77 9.96 -10.91
N ASN A 27 9.69 9.12 -9.88
CA ASN A 27 10.78 8.83 -8.94
C ASN A 27 11.25 7.36 -8.99
N LEU A 28 11.11 6.70 -10.14
CA LEU A 28 11.59 5.32 -10.29
C LEU A 28 13.12 5.26 -10.14
N PRO A 29 13.65 4.37 -9.28
CA PRO A 29 15.09 4.23 -9.13
C PRO A 29 15.71 3.61 -10.39
N PRO A 30 16.93 4.04 -10.80
CA PRO A 30 17.62 3.53 -11.99
C PRO A 30 18.33 2.19 -11.69
N VAL A 31 17.60 1.23 -11.13
CA VAL A 31 18.13 -0.08 -10.72
C VAL A 31 17.55 -1.20 -11.58
N SER A 32 18.32 -2.27 -11.78
CA SER A 32 17.77 -3.48 -12.40
C SER A 32 16.85 -4.17 -11.40
N GLY A 33 15.60 -4.38 -11.76
CA GLY A 33 14.62 -5.03 -10.91
C GLY A 33 13.20 -4.90 -11.45
N ALA A 34 12.23 -5.34 -10.66
CA ALA A 34 10.82 -5.22 -11.01
C ALA A 34 10.02 -4.65 -9.83
N ILE A 35 9.41 -3.49 -10.05
CA ILE A 35 8.47 -2.87 -9.11
C ILE A 35 7.08 -2.97 -9.75
N ARG A 36 6.11 -3.49 -9.00
CA ARG A 36 4.71 -3.63 -9.43
C ARG A 36 3.80 -2.94 -8.43
N SER A 37 2.72 -2.35 -8.92
CA SER A 37 1.68 -1.73 -8.09
C SER A 37 0.36 -2.45 -8.28
N MET A 38 -0.37 -2.71 -7.19
CA MET A 38 -1.72 -3.24 -7.22
C MET A 38 -2.64 -2.29 -6.47
N LYS A 39 -3.81 -1.98 -7.06
CA LYS A 39 -4.88 -1.22 -6.40
C LYS A 39 -5.94 -2.20 -5.92
N ILE A 40 -6.27 -2.13 -4.64
CA ILE A 40 -7.32 -2.91 -3.99
C ILE A 40 -8.19 -1.99 -3.14
N THR A 41 -9.42 -2.40 -2.85
CA THR A 41 -10.30 -1.67 -1.95
C THR A 41 -10.00 -1.99 -0.49
N GLU A 42 -10.44 -1.12 0.42
CA GLU A 42 -10.35 -1.35 1.87
C GLU A 42 -10.94 -2.70 2.28
N LYS A 43 -12.16 -3.02 1.82
CA LYS A 43 -12.81 -4.30 2.08
C LYS A 43 -12.03 -5.50 1.53
N GLN A 44 -11.34 -5.36 0.41
CA GLN A 44 -10.51 -6.44 -0.13
C GLN A 44 -9.26 -6.66 0.70
N PHE A 45 -8.68 -5.58 1.26
CA PHE A 45 -7.55 -5.67 2.16
C PHE A 45 -7.94 -6.26 3.52
N GLU A 46 -9.08 -5.86 4.08
CA GLU A 46 -9.61 -6.39 5.35
C GLU A 46 -9.96 -7.88 5.27
N ASN A 47 -10.46 -8.35 4.12
CA ASN A 47 -10.79 -9.76 3.90
C ASN A 47 -9.58 -10.63 3.51
N MET A 48 -8.34 -10.13 3.68
CA MET A 48 -7.14 -10.89 3.34
C MET A 48 -6.88 -11.98 4.37
N ASP A 49 -6.84 -13.23 3.92
CA ASP A 49 -6.52 -14.37 4.79
C ASP A 49 -5.03 -14.40 5.16
N ILE A 50 -4.74 -14.50 6.45
CA ILE A 50 -3.39 -14.77 6.96
C ILE A 50 -3.22 -16.28 7.07
N LEU A 51 -2.49 -16.86 6.12
CA LEU A 51 -2.24 -18.30 6.10
C LEU A 51 -1.13 -18.75 7.07
N LEU A 52 -0.25 -17.82 7.47
CA LEU A 52 0.87 -18.06 8.39
C LEU A 52 1.28 -16.75 9.08
N GLY A 53 1.53 -16.82 10.39
CA GLY A 53 1.94 -15.67 11.20
C GLY A 53 0.76 -14.92 11.83
N GLU A 54 1.04 -13.72 12.32
CA GLU A 54 0.05 -12.83 12.93
C GLU A 54 0.04 -11.49 12.20
N ASP A 55 -1.08 -10.78 12.29
CA ASP A 55 -1.25 -9.45 11.75
C ASP A 55 -0.39 -8.43 12.50
N THR A 56 0.26 -7.54 11.75
CA THR A 56 1.07 -6.49 12.34
C THR A 56 0.18 -5.40 12.97
N PRO A 57 0.65 -4.69 14.01
CA PRO A 57 -0.08 -3.55 14.58
C PRO A 57 -0.42 -2.47 13.55
N GLU A 58 0.37 -2.38 12.49
CA GLU A 58 0.21 -1.42 11.40
C GLU A 58 -0.89 -1.81 10.42
N GLU A 59 -1.16 -3.11 10.27
CA GLU A 59 -2.31 -3.66 9.57
C GLU A 59 -3.58 -3.49 10.41
N ARG A 60 -3.51 -3.75 11.71
CA ARG A 60 -4.61 -3.52 12.66
C ARG A 60 -5.09 -2.08 12.73
N LEU A 61 -4.18 -1.11 12.57
CA LEU A 61 -4.54 0.31 12.59
C LEU A 61 -5.47 0.71 11.43
N GLY A 62 -5.43 -0.04 10.32
CA GLY A 62 -6.33 0.12 9.17
C GLY A 62 -6.52 1.57 8.72
N SER A 63 -7.76 1.87 8.33
CA SER A 63 -8.28 3.12 7.74
C SER A 63 -8.22 4.34 8.67
N ASN A 64 -7.90 4.13 9.96
CA ASN A 64 -7.71 5.20 10.94
C ASN A 64 -6.31 5.82 10.88
N LYS A 65 -5.46 5.43 9.93
CA LYS A 65 -4.23 6.16 9.62
C LYS A 65 -4.55 7.49 8.94
N THR A 66 -4.54 8.56 9.72
CA THR A 66 -4.45 9.91 9.21
C THR A 66 -3.07 10.14 8.59
N ASP A 67 -2.99 10.04 7.27
CA ASP A 67 -1.84 10.48 6.51
C ASP A 67 -1.75 12.02 6.58
N PHE A 68 -0.91 12.54 7.48
CA PHE A 68 -0.48 13.93 7.44
C PHE A 68 0.49 14.09 6.28
N PHE A 69 0.04 14.78 5.23
CA PHE A 69 0.86 15.11 4.05
C PHE A 69 2.02 16.04 4.37
#